data_AF-A0AAJ1WRK9-F1
#
_entry.id   AF-A0AAJ1WRK9-F1
#
_cell.length_a   1.000
_cell.length_b   1.000
_cell.length_c   1.000
_cell.angle_alpha   90.00
_cell.angle_beta   90.00
_cell.angle_gamma   90.00
#
_symmetry.space_group_name_H-M   'P 1'
#
loop_
_entity.id
_entity.type
_entity.pdbx_description
1 polymer ?
#
loop_
_entity_poly.entity_id
_entity_poly.type
_entity_poly.pdbx_seq_one_letter_code
_entity_poly.pdbx_strand_id
1 'polypeptide(L)'
;MLQLNISGQSPEIQAFVSYLKEQALFDVQKEEMVHEAVDSTDTEIIKLDVATNLLKPTVRKMVIVKLTTVQGKEFDIALLDSMSFKSGDLTIVRGKNYDIFAG
;
A
#
# COMPACT_ATOMS: atom_id res chain seq x y z
N MET A 1 -3.61 -13.12 -1.67
CA MET A 1 -3.99 -13.74 -0.39
C MET A 1 -2.81 -13.55 0.56
N LEU A 2 -3.06 -12.99 1.73
CA LEU A 2 -2.05 -12.73 2.77
C LEU A 2 -2.32 -13.67 3.94
N GLN A 3 -1.26 -14.22 4.53
CA GLN A 3 -1.34 -15.02 5.76
C GLN A 3 -0.76 -14.18 6.89
N LEU A 4 -1.58 -13.91 7.91
CA LEU A 4 -1.17 -13.14 9.10
C LEU A 4 -1.10 -14.08 10.29
N ASN A 5 0.04 -14.06 10.99
CA ASN A 5 0.20 -14.70 12.30
C ASN A 5 0.33 -13.57 13.33
N ILE A 6 -0.63 -13.50 14.26
CA ILE A 6 -0.72 -12.41 15.23
C ILE A 6 -0.60 -13.03 16.62
N SER A 7 0.38 -12.56 17.39
CA SER A 7 0.60 -12.98 18.77
C SER A 7 0.30 -11.83 19.73
N GLY A 8 -0.37 -12.10 20.84
CA GLY A 8 -0.68 -11.08 21.85
C GLY A 8 -1.61 -11.61 22.94
N GLN A 9 -2.14 -10.71 23.76
CA GLN A 9 -3.19 -11.07 24.71
C GLN A 9 -4.52 -11.26 23.97
N SER A 10 -5.36 -12.18 24.45
CA SER A 10 -6.67 -12.48 23.82
C SER A 10 -7.51 -11.23 23.50
N PRO A 11 -7.66 -10.24 24.41
CA PRO A 11 -8.45 -9.03 24.12
C PRO A 11 -7.86 -8.19 22.97
N GLU A 12 -6.53 -8.10 22.88
CA GLU A 12 -5.83 -7.33 21.85
C GLU A 12 -5.97 -7.99 20.48
N ILE A 13 -5.85 -9.32 20.44
CA ILE A 13 -6.04 -10.10 19.22
C ILE A 13 -7.48 -9.93 18.71
N GLN A 14 -8.47 -10.08 19.58
CA GLN A 14 -9.88 -9.92 19.21
C GLN A 14 -10.20 -8.50 18.72
N ALA A 15 -9.63 -7.48 19.36
CA ALA A 15 -9.76 -6.10 18.92
C ALA A 15 -9.15 -5.89 17.52
N PHE A 16 -7.96 -6.43 17.27
CA PHE A 16 -7.31 -6.33 15.97
C PHE A 16 -8.10 -7.05 14.87
N VAL A 17 -8.56 -8.29 15.13
CA VAL A 17 -9.37 -9.07 14.18
C VAL A 17 -10.67 -8.33 13.84
N SER A 18 -11.32 -7.75 14.84
CA SER A 18 -12.55 -6.96 14.65
C SER A 18 -12.27 -5.72 13.79
N TYR A 19 -11.22 -4.96 14.12
CA TYR A 19 -10.79 -3.82 13.33
C TYR A 19 -10.51 -4.20 11.87
N LEU A 20 -9.83 -5.33 11.65
CA LEU A 20 -9.48 -5.81 10.31
C LEU A 20 -10.73 -6.19 9.49
N LYS A 21 -11.73 -6.82 10.12
CA LYS A 21 -13.02 -7.17 9.50
C LYS A 21 -13.87 -5.94 9.12
N GLU A 22 -13.67 -4.81 9.80
CA GLU A 22 -14.33 -3.54 9.46
C GLU A 22 -13.71 -2.81 8.26
N GLN A 23 -12.48 -3.15 7.90
CA GLN A 23 -11.79 -2.49 6.79
C GLN A 23 -12.29 -3.03 5.44
N ALA A 24 -12.90 -2.17 4.61
CA ALA A 24 -13.46 -2.55 3.30
C ALA A 24 -12.46 -3.14 2.28
N LEU A 25 -11.15 -3.04 2.55
CA LEU A 25 -10.07 -3.53 1.68
C LEU A 25 -9.57 -4.93 2.07
N PHE A 26 -10.07 -5.48 3.18
CA PHE A 26 -9.67 -6.77 3.72
C PHE A 26 -10.90 -7.65 3.90
N ASP A 27 -10.75 -8.91 3.48
CA ASP A 27 -11.75 -9.96 3.63
C ASP A 27 -11.08 -11.12 4.37
N VAL A 28 -11.47 -11.33 5.63
CA VAL A 28 -10.92 -12.38 6.49
C VAL A 28 -11.66 -13.68 6.15
N GLN A 29 -10.98 -14.60 5.47
CA GLN A 29 -11.57 -15.81 4.91
C GLN A 29 -11.45 -17.01 5.83
N LYS A 30 -10.36 -17.08 6.62
CA LYS A 30 -10.14 -18.13 7.60
C LYS A 30 -9.54 -17.54 8.87
N GLU A 31 -9.98 -18.07 10.00
CA GLU A 31 -9.53 -17.74 11.33
C GLU A 31 -9.24 -19.04 12.09
N GLU A 32 -8.02 -19.19 12.59
CA GLU A 32 -7.58 -20.36 13.33
C GLU A 32 -6.80 -19.93 14.57
N MET A 33 -7.36 -20.15 15.76
CA MET A 33 -6.66 -19.91 17.02
C MET A 33 -5.70 -21.06 17.30
N VAL A 34 -4.43 -20.72 17.46
CA VAL A 34 -3.37 -21.63 17.83
C VAL A 34 -2.91 -21.27 19.24
N HIS A 35 -3.19 -22.16 20.18
CA HIS A 35 -2.67 -22.04 21.53
C HIS A 35 -1.25 -22.61 21.53
N GLU A 36 -0.25 -21.76 21.35
CA GLU A 36 1.14 -22.12 21.62
C GLU A 36 1.47 -21.71 23.04
N ALA A 37 1.75 -22.68 23.91
CA ALA A 37 2.23 -22.43 25.27
C ALA A 37 3.67 -21.91 25.19
N VAL A 38 3.82 -20.60 24.97
CA VAL A 38 5.12 -19.93 24.99
C VAL A 38 5.32 -19.36 26.40
N ASP A 39 6.07 -20.08 27.22
CA ASP A 39 6.63 -19.69 28.52
C ASP A 39 5.88 -18.61 29.32
N SER A 40 5.06 -19.02 30.29
CA SER A 40 4.59 -18.23 31.45
C SER A 40 3.84 -16.91 31.21
N THR A 41 3.67 -16.48 29.96
CA THR A 41 2.88 -15.31 29.57
C THR A 41 1.70 -15.77 28.73
N ASP A 42 0.48 -15.39 29.13
CA ASP A 42 -0.80 -15.68 28.44
C ASP A 42 -0.84 -15.06 27.02
N THR A 43 -0.03 -15.63 26.13
CA THR A 43 0.17 -15.16 24.76
C THR A 43 -0.52 -16.15 23.86
N GLU A 44 -1.56 -15.70 23.16
CA GLU A 44 -2.27 -16.48 22.16
C GLU A 44 -1.72 -16.15 20.77
N ILE A 45 -1.85 -17.09 19.83
CA ILE A 45 -1.54 -16.84 18.42
C ILE A 45 -2.80 -17.08 17.61
N ILE A 46 -3.16 -16.15 16.73
CA ILE A 46 -4.19 -16.36 15.73
C ILE A 46 -3.59 -16.34 14.33
N LYS A 47 -4.00 -17.30 13.51
CA LYS A 47 -3.65 -17.38 12.10
C LYS A 47 -4.85 -16.95 11.27
N LEU A 48 -4.66 -15.97 10.40
CA LEU A 48 -5.69 -15.43 9.52
C LEU A 48 -5.28 -15.61 8.06
N ASP A 49 -6.19 -16.16 7.24
CA ASP A 49 -6.09 -16.04 5.79
C ASP A 49 -6.93 -14.82 5.36
N VAL A 50 -6.26 -13.82 4.78
CA VAL A 50 -6.87 -12.53 4.42
C VAL A 50 -6.76 -12.33 2.91
N ALA A 51 -7.92 -12.24 2.26
CA ALA A 51 -8.01 -11.70 0.91
C ALA A 51 -7.95 -10.17 1.01
N THR A 52 -7.12 -9.54 0.16
CA THR A 52 -7.05 -8.08 0.09
C THR A 52 -6.95 -7.63 -1.35
N ASN A 53 -7.60 -6.50 -1.65
CA ASN A 53 -7.48 -5.80 -2.92
C ASN A 53 -6.38 -4.72 -2.89
N LEU A 54 -5.69 -4.52 -1.76
CA LEU A 54 -4.50 -3.65 -1.65
C LEU A 54 -3.39 -4.08 -2.62
N LEU A 55 -3.32 -5.39 -2.90
CA LEU A 55 -2.33 -6.03 -3.77
C LEU A 55 -2.74 -6.10 -5.25
N LYS A 56 -3.71 -5.32 -5.72
CA LYS A 56 -3.60 -4.89 -7.12
C LYS A 56 -2.61 -3.74 -7.12
N PRO A 57 -1.31 -3.93 -7.42
CA PRO A 57 -0.56 -2.81 -7.93
C PRO A 57 -1.38 -2.35 -9.13
N THR A 58 -2.04 -1.20 -9.00
CA THR A 58 -2.47 -0.48 -10.18
C THR A 58 -1.17 -0.37 -10.95
N VAL A 59 -1.06 -0.99 -12.13
CA VAL A 59 0.12 -0.79 -12.98
C VAL A 59 0.08 0.69 -13.31
N ARG A 60 0.72 1.49 -12.46
CA ARG A 60 0.73 2.93 -12.58
C ARG A 60 1.73 3.23 -13.64
N LYS A 61 1.26 3.91 -14.67
CA LYS A 61 2.12 4.28 -15.79
C LYS A 61 3.07 5.36 -15.29
N MET A 62 4.35 5.00 -15.14
CA MET A 62 5.40 5.98 -14.96
C MET A 62 5.68 6.66 -16.29
N VAL A 63 5.75 7.98 -16.28
CA VAL A 63 6.10 8.80 -17.44
C VAL A 63 7.22 9.74 -17.03
N ILE A 64 8.25 9.82 -17.87
CA ILE A 64 9.38 10.74 -17.70
C ILE A 64 9.09 12.00 -18.51
N VAL A 65 9.03 13.15 -17.82
CA VAL A 65 8.97 14.46 -18.46
C VAL A 65 10.39 15.03 -18.50
N LYS A 66 10.90 15.25 -19.71
CA LYS A 66 12.21 15.86 -19.92
C LYS A 66 12.07 17.36 -20.11
N LEU A 67 12.77 18.14 -19.29
CA LEU A 67 12.85 19.59 -19.39
C LEU A 67 14.27 20.00 -19.79
N THR A 68 14.39 20.75 -20.88
CA THR A 68 15.66 21.31 -21.32
C THR A 68 15.63 22.82 -21.14
N THR A 69 16.60 23.35 -20.40
CA THR A 69 16.76 24.80 -20.22
C THR A 69 17.29 25.45 -21.50
N VAL A 70 17.15 26.77 -21.59
CA VAL A 70 17.76 27.57 -22.68
C VAL A 70 19.28 27.44 -22.78
N GLN A 71 19.94 26.96 -21.72
CA GLN A 71 21.37 26.71 -21.64
C GLN A 71 21.74 25.24 -21.98
N GLY A 72 20.77 24.41 -22.37
CA GLY A 72 20.99 23.00 -22.73
C GLY A 72 21.07 22.04 -21.54
N LYS A 73 20.87 22.52 -20.31
CA LYS A 73 20.79 21.64 -19.13
C LYS A 73 19.47 20.88 -19.12
N GLU A 74 19.54 19.55 -18.97
CA GLU A 74 18.37 18.66 -18.94
C GLU A 74 18.01 18.26 -17.50
N PHE A 75 16.71 18.11 -17.25
CA PHE A 75 16.16 17.59 -16.00
C PHE A 75 15.00 16.64 -16.30
N ASP A 76 14.97 15.51 -15.60
CA ASP A 76 13.91 14.52 -15.72
C ASP A 76 12.99 14.59 -14.50
N ILE A 77 11.69 14.61 -14.75
CA ILE A 77 10.65 14.52 -13.71
C ILE A 77 9.88 13.23 -13.94
N ALA A 78 9.94 12.32 -12.96
CA ALA A 78 9.16 11.09 -12.98
C ALA A 78 7.76 11.33 -12.40
N LEU A 79 6.72 11.08 -13.20
CA LEU A 79 5.33 11.21 -12.80
C LEU A 79 4.61 9.88 -12.88
N LEU A 80 3.78 9.56 -11.89
CA LEU A 80 2.79 8.50 -11.96
C LEU A 80 1.47 9.00 -12.53
N ASP A 81 0.81 8.13 -13.28
CA ASP A 81 -0.56 8.33 -13.77
C ASP A 81 -0.71 9.66 -14.54
N SER A 82 0.33 10.04 -15.28
CA SER A 82 0.40 11.37 -15.89
C SER A 82 -0.61 11.53 -17.04
N MET A 83 -1.18 12.71 -17.16
CA MET A 83 -2.00 13.15 -18.28
C MET A 83 -1.41 14.43 -18.88
N SER A 84 -1.41 14.53 -20.20
CA SER A 84 -1.03 15.73 -20.94
C SER A 84 -2.20 16.25 -21.76
N PHE A 85 -2.44 17.55 -21.73
CA PHE A 85 -3.43 18.18 -22.60
C PHE A 85 -2.93 19.56 -23.05
N LYS A 86 -3.42 20.00 -24.21
CA LYS A 86 -3.12 21.32 -24.76
C LYS A 86 -4.19 22.32 -24.32
N SER A 87 -3.74 23.52 -23.97
CA SER A 87 -4.59 24.65 -23.64
C SER A 87 -4.02 25.89 -24.33
N GLY A 88 -4.48 26.17 -25.55
CA GLY A 88 -3.85 27.16 -26.44
C GLY A 88 -2.42 26.74 -26.79
N ASP A 89 -1.47 27.65 -26.63
CA ASP A 89 -0.04 27.41 -26.88
C ASP A 89 0.66 26.67 -25.73
N LEU A 90 -0.05 26.37 -24.65
CA LEU A 90 0.50 25.68 -23.48
C LEU A 90 0.25 24.18 -23.57
N THR A 91 1.29 23.40 -23.27
CA THR A 91 1.15 21.97 -22.94
C THR A 91 1.17 21.82 -21.43
N ILE A 92 0.08 21.34 -20.86
CA ILE A 92 -0.06 21.10 -19.42
C ILE A 92 0.12 19.62 -19.17
N VAL A 93 1.08 19.27 -18.30
CA VAL A 93 1.32 17.91 -17.84
C VAL A 93 0.97 17.83 -16.35
N ARG A 94 0.10 16.90 -15.97
CA ARG A 94 -0.30 16.64 -14.58
C ARG A 94 0.00 15.19 -14.23
N GLY A 95 0.47 14.93 -13.03
CA GLY A 95 0.69 13.57 -12.51
C GLY A 95 0.99 13.60 -11.03
N LYS A 96 1.00 12.44 -10.38
CA LYS A 96 1.47 12.31 -8.99
C LYS A 96 2.99 12.22 -9.00
N ASN A 97 3.66 12.98 -8.13
CA ASN A 97 5.12 12.87 -8.01
C ASN A 97 5.47 11.45 -7.56
N TYR A 98 6.31 10.75 -8.36
CA TYR A 98 6.85 9.47 -7.95
C TYR A 98 8.11 9.71 -7.14
N ASP A 99 7.93 9.95 -5.85
CA ASP A 99 9.06 10.01 -4.94
C ASP A 99 8.97 8.83 -3.97
N ILE A 100 9.77 7.79 -4.23
CA ILE A 100 9.91 6.66 -3.32
C ILE A 100 10.79 6.99 -2.11
N PHE A 101 11.38 8.19 -2.07
CA PHE A 101 12.25 8.69 -1.01
C PHE A 101 11.95 10.14 -0.63
N ALA A 102 10.72 10.62 -0.80
CA ALA A 102 10.29 11.86 -0.15
C ALA A 102 10.32 11.62 1.36
N GLY A 103 11.46 11.96 1.98
CA GLY A 103 11.71 11.84 3.41
C GLY A 103 10.89 12.80 4.25
#